data_AF-A0A7Y1V750-F1
#
_entry.id   AF-A0A7Y1V750-F1
#
_cell.length_a   1.000
_cell.length_b   1.000
_cell.length_c   1.000
_cell.angle_alpha   90.00
_cell.angle_beta   90.00
_cell.angle_gamma   90.00
#
_symmetry.space_group_name_H-M   'P 1'
#
loop_
_entity.id
_entity.type
_entity.pdbx_description
1 polymer ?
#
loop_
_entity_poly.entity_id
_entity_poly.type
_entity_poly.pdbx_seq_one_letter_code
_entity_poly.pdbx_strand_id
1 'polypeptide(L)'
;MRSIFTFLITSLVLASCAEDQNESIIITEPTIEPWSSVLDEQIKLLGHRNWIVVVDEAYPLQSSPGIITILSDKDHLETITHVLNIIQKQHHIAPTVYLDKEIDFVEESSAAGITAFRNELHNLTGVLTSYKMLHEDIIATLDKASQQFSVLIIKTDFTIPYTSVFFELGCKYWNAELEEELRNRMPDS
;
A
#
# COMPACT_ATOMS: atom_id res chain seq x y z
N MET A 1 -0.02 -35.00 -91.26
CA MET A 1 -0.98 -33.89 -91.04
C MET A 1 -0.87 -33.47 -89.59
N ARG A 2 -0.54 -32.19 -89.32
CA ARG A 2 -0.83 -31.34 -88.13
C ARG A 2 -0.96 -32.05 -86.76
N SER A 3 -0.41 -31.62 -85.62
CA SER A 3 0.31 -30.43 -85.18
C SER A 3 0.44 -30.61 -83.65
N ILE A 4 1.65 -30.44 -83.10
CA ILE A 4 1.98 -29.69 -81.86
C ILE A 4 1.12 -29.92 -80.60
N PHE A 5 1.73 -30.37 -79.50
CA PHE A 5 1.96 -29.53 -78.31
C PHE A 5 2.94 -30.17 -77.32
N THR A 6 4.09 -29.53 -77.21
CA THR A 6 5.15 -29.74 -76.23
C THR A 6 4.64 -29.30 -74.85
N PHE A 7 4.69 -30.17 -73.85
CA PHE A 7 4.57 -29.77 -72.44
C PHE A 7 5.87 -30.07 -71.72
N LEU A 8 6.55 -28.98 -71.38
CA LEU A 8 7.77 -28.90 -70.58
C LEU A 8 7.36 -29.11 -69.11
N ILE A 9 7.80 -30.19 -68.48
CA ILE A 9 7.71 -30.34 -67.01
C ILE A 9 9.12 -30.22 -66.45
N THR A 10 9.46 -29.01 -66.06
CA THR A 10 10.63 -28.68 -65.24
C THR A 10 10.39 -29.18 -63.82
N SER A 11 11.13 -30.22 -63.42
CA SER A 11 11.15 -30.74 -62.05
C SER A 11 11.89 -29.75 -61.14
N LEU A 12 11.14 -29.01 -60.33
CA LEU A 12 11.65 -28.12 -59.31
C LEU A 12 12.10 -28.95 -58.09
N VAL A 13 13.41 -29.00 -57.84
CA VAL A 13 13.98 -29.63 -56.65
C VAL A 13 13.76 -28.70 -55.47
N LEU A 14 12.82 -29.03 -54.59
CA LEU A 14 12.68 -28.35 -53.29
C LEU A 14 13.76 -28.89 -52.35
N ALA A 15 14.83 -28.12 -52.19
CA ALA A 15 15.74 -28.26 -51.06
C ALA A 15 14.96 -27.89 -49.79
N SER A 16 14.61 -28.90 -48.99
CA SER A 16 14.10 -28.70 -47.64
C SER A 16 15.27 -28.32 -46.75
N CYS A 17 15.49 -27.02 -46.58
CA CYS A 17 16.22 -26.52 -45.42
C CYS A 17 15.28 -26.69 -44.22
N ALA A 18 15.61 -27.61 -43.31
CA ALA A 18 14.98 -27.67 -42.01
C ALA A 18 15.39 -26.41 -41.24
N GLU A 19 14.47 -25.48 -41.09
CA GLU A 19 14.62 -24.25 -40.31
C GLU A 19 14.36 -24.63 -38.85
N ASP A 20 15.45 -24.64 -38.06
CA ASP A 20 15.46 -24.92 -36.64
C ASP A 20 14.66 -23.82 -35.91
N GLN A 21 13.41 -24.14 -35.54
CA GLN A 21 12.55 -23.23 -34.77
C GLN A 21 13.06 -23.21 -33.33
N ASN A 22 14.07 -22.37 -33.08
CA ASN A 22 14.44 -21.95 -31.74
C ASN A 22 13.32 -21.03 -31.21
N GLU A 23 12.28 -21.66 -30.67
CA GLU A 23 11.18 -20.99 -29.97
C GLU A 23 11.74 -20.42 -28.67
N SER A 24 12.25 -19.19 -28.74
CA SER A 24 12.64 -18.45 -27.55
C SER A 24 11.38 -18.22 -26.71
N ILE A 25 11.30 -18.93 -25.59
CA ILE A 25 10.33 -18.66 -24.54
C ILE A 25 10.48 -17.18 -24.16
N ILE A 26 9.49 -16.36 -24.53
CA ILE A 26 9.39 -14.99 -24.03
C ILE A 26 9.03 -15.13 -22.56
N ILE A 27 10.04 -15.14 -21.69
CA ILE A 27 9.85 -14.93 -20.26
C ILE A 27 9.43 -13.46 -20.13
N THR A 28 8.12 -13.21 -20.10
CA THR A 28 7.61 -11.94 -19.59
C THR A 28 8.01 -11.89 -18.12
N GLU A 29 9.01 -11.07 -17.81
CA GLU A 29 9.32 -10.63 -16.44
C GLU A 29 7.99 -10.31 -15.73
N PRO A 30 7.78 -10.80 -14.49
CA PRO A 30 6.57 -10.47 -13.75
C PRO A 30 6.48 -8.95 -13.63
N THR A 31 5.41 -8.37 -14.15
CA THR A 31 5.14 -6.94 -13.97
C THR A 31 4.86 -6.72 -12.49
N ILE A 32 5.85 -6.20 -11.76
CA ILE A 32 5.66 -5.75 -10.37
C ILE A 32 4.65 -4.60 -10.42
N GLU A 33 3.45 -4.83 -9.89
CA GLU A 33 2.45 -3.77 -9.79
C GLU A 33 2.98 -2.64 -8.90
N PRO A 34 2.86 -1.37 -9.32
CA PRO A 34 3.23 -0.24 -8.48
C PRO A 34 2.46 -0.27 -7.16
N TRP A 35 3.13 0.00 -6.04
CA TRP A 35 2.52 -0.02 -4.70
C TRP A 35 1.28 0.87 -4.61
N SER A 36 1.28 2.00 -5.31
CA SER A 36 0.17 2.95 -5.34
C SER A 36 -1.05 2.37 -6.04
N SER A 37 -0.87 1.53 -7.06
CA SER A 37 -1.96 0.80 -7.71
C SER A 37 -2.57 -0.23 -6.77
N VAL A 38 -1.75 -0.95 -5.99
CA VAL A 38 -2.25 -1.86 -4.94
C VAL A 38 -3.09 -1.07 -3.93
N LEU A 39 -2.60 0.08 -3.47
CA LEU A 39 -3.34 0.94 -2.55
C LEU A 39 -4.67 1.45 -3.16
N ASP A 40 -4.66 1.90 -4.43
CA ASP A 40 -5.85 2.38 -5.15
C ASP A 40 -6.96 1.32 -5.24
N GLU A 41 -6.59 0.04 -5.32
CA GLU A 41 -7.53 -1.06 -5.34
C GLU A 41 -8.00 -1.44 -3.94
N GLN A 42 -7.06 -1.64 -3.01
CA GLN A 42 -7.37 -2.03 -1.63
C GLN A 42 -8.27 -1.01 -0.95
N ILE A 43 -8.02 0.29 -1.15
CA ILE A 43 -8.76 1.34 -0.43
C ILE A 43 -10.26 1.38 -0.72
N LYS A 44 -10.71 0.79 -1.84
CA LYS A 44 -12.14 0.67 -2.17
C LYS A 44 -12.85 -0.40 -1.34
N LEU A 45 -12.09 -1.33 -0.75
CA LEU A 45 -12.57 -2.44 0.06
C LEU A 45 -12.41 -2.18 1.56
N LEU A 46 -11.43 -1.36 1.94
CA LEU A 46 -11.16 -1.04 3.34
C LEU A 46 -12.28 -0.14 3.92
N GLY A 47 -12.75 -0.49 5.11
CA GLY A 47 -13.80 0.21 5.82
C GLY A 47 -13.43 0.48 7.28
N HIS A 48 -14.45 0.69 8.12
CA HIS A 48 -14.24 0.93 9.54
C HIS A 48 -13.48 -0.24 10.22
N ARG A 49 -12.45 0.09 11.02
CA ARG A 49 -11.53 -0.81 11.78
C ARG A 49 -10.40 -1.43 10.97
N ASN A 50 -10.34 -1.16 9.67
CA ASN A 50 -9.14 -1.44 8.89
C ASN A 50 -8.05 -0.43 9.21
N TRP A 51 -6.81 -0.79 8.90
CA TRP A 51 -5.66 0.09 9.08
C TRP A 51 -4.90 0.23 7.76
N ILE A 52 -4.37 1.43 7.52
CA ILE A 52 -3.29 1.66 6.57
C ILE A 52 -2.13 2.23 7.38
N VAL A 53 -0.92 1.74 7.16
CA VAL A 53 0.26 2.13 7.93
C VAL A 53 1.40 2.44 6.97
N VAL A 54 2.07 3.57 7.16
CA VAL A 54 3.33 3.87 6.47
C VAL A 54 4.46 3.75 7.48
N VAL A 55 5.44 2.90 7.21
CA VAL A 55 6.47 2.54 8.19
C VAL A 55 7.87 2.75 7.67
N ASP A 56 8.78 3.01 8.61
CA ASP A 56 10.22 3.04 8.36
C ASP A 56 10.78 1.67 7.96
N GLU A 57 12.04 1.63 7.53
CA GLU A 57 12.69 0.43 7.00
C GLU A 57 12.85 -0.65 8.08
N ALA A 58 13.05 -0.27 9.34
CA ALA A 58 13.33 -1.19 10.44
C ALA A 58 12.07 -1.85 11.01
N TYR A 59 10.88 -1.32 10.70
CA TYR A 59 9.61 -1.87 11.14
C TYR A 59 9.47 -3.38 10.83
N PRO A 60 9.04 -4.23 11.77
CA PRO A 60 9.02 -5.67 11.58
C PRO A 60 8.03 -6.11 10.51
N LEU A 61 8.39 -7.13 9.73
CA LEU A 61 7.44 -7.82 8.87
C LEU A 61 6.51 -8.70 9.72
N GLN A 62 5.35 -8.18 10.08
CA GLN A 62 4.35 -8.93 10.85
C GLN A 62 3.74 -10.06 10.00
N SER A 63 3.49 -11.21 10.64
CA SER A 63 3.14 -12.46 9.95
C SER A 63 1.66 -12.84 10.04
N SER A 64 0.83 -12.01 10.67
CA SER A 64 -0.61 -12.24 10.78
C SER A 64 -1.28 -12.30 9.40
N PRO A 65 -2.23 -13.22 9.15
CA PRO A 65 -2.85 -13.37 7.83
C PRO A 65 -3.69 -12.17 7.38
N GLY A 66 -4.12 -11.31 8.32
CA GLY A 66 -4.80 -10.05 8.00
C GLY A 66 -3.85 -8.91 7.64
N ILE A 67 -2.53 -9.14 7.63
CA ILE A 67 -1.53 -8.13 7.28
C ILE A 67 -1.09 -8.32 5.84
N ILE A 68 -1.18 -7.23 5.08
CA ILE A 68 -0.64 -7.12 3.73
C ILE A 68 0.49 -6.10 3.78
N THR A 69 1.69 -6.49 3.37
CA THR A 69 2.85 -5.59 3.34
C THR A 69 3.28 -5.35 1.90
N ILE A 70 3.37 -4.08 1.51
CA ILE A 70 3.90 -3.63 0.22
C ILE A 70 5.06 -2.67 0.44
N LEU A 71 5.91 -2.53 -0.58
CA LEU A 71 7.08 -1.64 -0.56
C LEU A 71 6.82 -0.43 -1.44
N SER A 72 6.93 0.77 -0.88
CA SER A 72 6.93 2.02 -1.64
C SER A 72 8.30 2.28 -2.26
N ASP A 73 8.31 2.74 -3.50
CA ASP A 73 9.50 3.24 -4.20
C ASP A 73 9.69 4.76 -4.03
N LYS A 74 8.91 5.40 -3.15
CA LYS A 74 8.90 6.85 -2.90
C LYS A 74 9.50 7.19 -1.55
N ASP A 75 9.85 8.46 -1.41
CA ASP A 75 10.22 9.06 -0.13
C ASP A 75 9.13 8.85 0.93
N HIS A 76 9.52 8.83 2.20
CA HIS A 76 8.63 8.56 3.32
C HIS A 76 7.48 9.58 3.41
N LEU A 77 7.79 10.87 3.34
CA LEU A 77 6.79 11.93 3.43
C LEU A 77 5.94 11.99 2.17
N GLU A 78 6.51 11.70 1.00
CA GLU A 78 5.73 11.53 -0.24
C GLU A 78 4.71 10.39 -0.10
N THR A 79 5.14 9.25 0.45
CA THR A 79 4.28 8.08 0.70
C THR A 79 3.16 8.41 1.70
N ILE A 80 3.50 9.03 2.85
CA ILE A 80 2.52 9.49 3.86
C ILE A 80 1.50 10.45 3.22
N THR A 81 1.98 11.42 2.45
CA THR A 81 1.15 12.43 1.77
C THR A 81 0.19 11.76 0.79
N HIS A 82 0.69 10.80 0.00
CA HIS A 82 -0.12 10.07 -0.95
C HIS A 82 -1.22 9.26 -0.25
N VAL A 83 -0.88 8.50 0.79
CA VAL A 83 -1.82 7.72 1.61
C VAL A 83 -2.89 8.62 2.22
N LEU A 84 -2.49 9.73 2.84
CA LEU A 84 -3.44 10.64 3.45
C LEU A 84 -4.42 11.23 2.42
N ASN A 85 -3.89 11.68 1.27
CA ASN A 85 -4.70 12.25 0.19
C ASN A 85 -5.71 11.24 -0.36
N ILE A 86 -5.32 9.97 -0.53
CA ILE A 86 -6.23 8.96 -1.08
C ILE A 86 -7.33 8.58 -0.08
N ILE A 87 -7.01 8.51 1.22
CA ILE A 87 -8.01 8.29 2.27
C ILE A 87 -9.01 9.46 2.29
N GLN A 88 -8.52 10.70 2.26
CA GLN A 88 -9.38 11.89 2.31
C GLN A 88 -10.36 12.00 1.14
N LYS A 89 -9.97 11.48 -0.04
CA LYS A 89 -10.84 11.40 -1.23
C LYS A 89 -11.97 10.37 -1.08
N GLN A 90 -11.87 9.43 -0.16
CA GLN A 90 -12.95 8.46 0.06
C GLN A 90 -14.15 9.09 0.76
N HIS A 91 -15.34 8.59 0.42
CA HIS A 91 -16.60 9.03 1.00
C HIS A 91 -17.02 8.17 2.22
N HIS A 92 -16.49 6.95 2.35
CA HIS A 92 -16.91 5.96 3.35
C HIS A 92 -15.96 5.86 4.55
N ILE A 93 -14.70 6.26 4.41
CA ILE A 93 -13.68 6.21 5.46
C ILE A 93 -13.06 7.57 5.78
N ALA A 94 -12.68 7.76 7.03
CA ALA A 94 -11.89 8.89 7.51
C ALA A 94 -10.74 8.36 8.39
N PRO A 95 -9.55 8.97 8.35
CA PRO A 95 -8.42 8.51 9.16
C PRO A 95 -8.48 9.11 10.57
N THR A 96 -8.24 8.27 11.57
CA THR A 96 -7.67 8.68 12.85
C THR A 96 -6.19 8.38 12.81
N VAL A 97 -5.35 9.40 13.08
CA VAL A 97 -3.89 9.27 12.98
C VAL A 97 -3.31 8.88 14.34
N TYR A 98 -2.47 7.86 14.36
CA TYR A 98 -1.62 7.51 15.50
C TYR A 98 -0.16 7.66 15.10
N LEU A 99 0.63 8.18 16.04
CA LEU A 99 2.07 8.29 15.94
C LEU A 99 2.69 7.61 17.15
N ASP A 100 3.90 7.07 16.97
CA ASP A 100 4.74 6.65 18.08
C ASP A 100 4.92 7.82 19.06
N LYS A 101 4.81 7.54 20.36
CA LYS A 101 4.99 8.55 21.42
C LYS A 101 6.48 8.92 21.57
N GLU A 102 7.35 7.98 21.27
CA GLU A 102 8.80 8.06 21.37
C GLU A 102 9.39 9.14 20.46
N ILE A 103 8.76 9.42 19.31
CA ILE A 103 9.21 10.42 18.34
C ILE A 103 9.41 11.82 18.97
N ASP A 104 8.62 12.15 20.00
CA ASP A 104 8.67 13.45 20.67
C ASP A 104 9.94 13.60 21.54
N PHE A 105 10.56 12.47 21.91
CA PHE A 105 11.72 12.41 22.81
C PHE A 105 13.04 12.12 22.07
N VAL A 106 13.00 11.77 20.78
CA VAL A 106 14.21 11.57 19.99
C VAL A 106 14.87 12.93 19.74
N GLU A 107 16.12 13.05 20.16
CA GLU A 107 16.93 14.24 19.94
C GLU A 107 17.62 14.20 18.56
N GLU A 108 17.83 15.38 17.96
CA GLU A 108 18.57 15.56 16.71
C GLU A 108 19.99 14.96 16.76
N SER A 109 20.61 14.99 17.94
CA SER A 109 21.93 14.41 18.22
C SER A 109 21.95 12.88 18.09
N SER A 110 20.81 12.23 18.31
CA SER A 110 20.65 10.77 18.29
C SER A 110 20.11 10.26 16.94
N ALA A 111 19.35 11.10 16.22
CA ALA A 111 18.86 10.80 14.89
C ALA A 111 18.81 12.09 14.05
N ALA A 112 19.79 12.29 13.17
CA ALA A 112 19.84 13.46 12.30
C ALA A 112 18.62 13.51 11.37
N GLY A 113 17.99 14.68 11.25
CA GLY A 113 16.80 14.92 10.43
C GLY A 113 15.47 14.82 11.19
N ILE A 114 15.44 14.28 12.41
CA ILE A 114 14.19 14.05 13.16
C ILE A 114 13.42 15.33 13.49
N THR A 115 14.11 16.44 13.72
CA THR A 115 13.45 17.73 14.01
C THR A 115 12.74 18.27 12.78
N ALA A 116 13.40 18.21 11.62
CA ALA A 116 12.79 18.61 10.35
C ALA A 116 11.58 17.72 10.03
N PHE A 117 11.74 16.41 10.15
CA PHE A 117 10.67 15.43 9.93
C PHE A 117 9.45 15.69 10.82
N ARG A 118 9.63 15.92 12.12
CA ARG A 118 8.52 16.24 13.04
C ARG A 118 7.74 17.48 12.61
N ASN A 119 8.44 18.52 12.16
CA ASN A 119 7.80 19.75 11.69
C ASN A 119 6.99 19.51 10.41
N GLU A 120 7.56 18.75 9.46
CA GLU A 120 6.88 18.40 8.21
C GLU A 120 5.67 17.50 8.45
N LEU A 121 5.81 16.49 9.30
CA LEU A 121 4.72 15.62 9.71
C LEU A 121 3.60 16.41 10.41
N HIS A 122 3.95 17.33 11.33
CA HIS A 122 2.97 18.21 11.96
C HIS A 122 2.21 19.06 10.95
N ASN A 123 2.89 19.59 9.93
CA ASN A 123 2.23 20.36 8.87
C ASN A 123 1.28 19.49 8.02
N LEU A 124 1.64 18.23 7.79
CA LEU A 124 0.80 17.27 7.05
C LEU A 124 -0.43 16.82 7.85
N THR A 125 -0.27 16.55 9.15
CA THR A 125 -1.33 15.94 9.97
C THR A 125 -2.01 16.91 10.94
N GLY A 126 -1.55 18.16 11.06
CA GLY A 126 -1.95 19.10 12.11
C GLY A 126 -3.42 19.53 12.09
N VAL A 127 -4.12 19.31 10.97
CA VAL A 127 -5.58 19.53 10.87
C VAL A 127 -6.40 18.30 11.27
N LEU A 128 -5.75 17.16 11.49
CA LEU A 128 -6.38 15.90 11.84
C LEU A 128 -6.25 15.64 13.34
N THR A 129 -7.20 14.89 13.88
CA THR A 129 -7.04 14.31 15.21
C THR A 129 -5.89 13.31 15.15
N SER A 130 -4.83 13.60 15.91
CA SER A 130 -3.69 12.71 16.07
C SER A 130 -3.54 12.28 17.52
N TYR A 131 -3.22 11.01 17.71
CA TYR A 131 -2.98 10.39 19.01
C TYR A 131 -1.54 9.91 19.09
N LYS A 132 -1.02 9.85 20.31
CA LYS A 132 0.32 9.33 20.61
C LYS A 132 0.18 8.07 21.44
N MET A 133 0.85 7.00 21.03
CA MET A 133 0.83 5.72 21.73
C MET A 133 2.23 5.10 21.70
N LEU A 134 2.57 4.28 22.69
CA LEU A 134 3.89 3.62 22.70
C LEU A 134 4.00 2.67 21.50
N HIS A 135 5.20 2.57 20.94
CA HIS A 135 5.45 1.77 19.74
C HIS A 135 4.93 0.32 19.87
N GLU A 136 5.29 -0.34 20.97
CA GLU A 136 4.87 -1.72 21.26
C GLU A 136 3.35 -1.86 21.39
N ASP A 137 2.68 -0.85 21.96
CA ASP A 137 1.22 -0.88 22.09
C ASP A 137 0.56 -0.76 20.70
N ILE A 138 1.13 0.03 19.78
CA ILE A 138 0.60 0.18 18.42
C ILE A 138 0.75 -1.15 17.67
N ILE A 139 1.92 -1.79 17.74
CA ILE A 139 2.14 -3.11 17.15
C ILE A 139 1.13 -4.12 17.72
N ALA A 140 0.95 -4.18 19.04
CA ALA A 140 -0.02 -5.06 19.67
C ALA A 140 -1.47 -4.77 19.21
N THR A 141 -1.79 -3.51 18.94
CA THR A 141 -3.09 -3.10 18.39
C THR A 141 -3.28 -3.61 16.97
N LEU A 142 -2.26 -3.50 16.11
CA LEU A 142 -2.30 -4.04 14.75
C LEU A 142 -2.36 -5.58 14.74
N ASP A 143 -1.62 -6.24 15.62
CA ASP A 143 -1.68 -7.70 15.80
C ASP A 143 -3.08 -8.16 16.17
N LYS A 144 -3.75 -7.42 17.06
CA LYS A 144 -5.14 -7.71 17.44
C LYS A 144 -6.11 -7.42 16.30
N ALA A 145 -5.96 -6.27 15.63
CA ALA A 145 -6.84 -5.87 14.53
C ALA A 145 -6.76 -6.85 13.36
N SER A 146 -5.55 -7.29 13.00
CA SER A 146 -5.28 -8.20 11.90
C SER A 146 -5.84 -9.62 12.06
N GLN A 147 -6.33 -9.98 13.26
CA GLN A 147 -7.04 -11.25 13.47
C GLN A 147 -8.43 -11.26 12.81
N GLN A 148 -9.02 -10.08 12.60
CA GLN A 148 -10.40 -9.93 12.10
C GLN A 148 -10.52 -8.99 10.91
N PHE A 149 -9.59 -8.06 10.75
CA PHE A 149 -9.62 -7.02 9.73
C PHE A 149 -8.31 -6.98 8.96
N SER A 150 -8.31 -6.27 7.84
CA SER A 150 -7.11 -6.03 7.04
C SER A 150 -6.32 -4.85 7.58
N VAL A 151 -5.00 -5.02 7.66
CA VAL A 151 -4.00 -3.99 7.92
C VAL A 151 -3.06 -3.94 6.72
N LEU A 152 -3.05 -2.81 6.01
CA LEU A 152 -2.14 -2.58 4.89
C LEU A 152 -0.92 -1.81 5.38
N ILE A 153 0.25 -2.46 5.39
CA ILE A 153 1.54 -1.87 5.73
C ILE A 153 2.27 -1.48 4.45
N ILE A 154 2.71 -0.24 4.36
CA ILE A 154 3.48 0.32 3.26
C ILE A 154 4.85 0.68 3.83
N LYS A 155 5.85 -0.17 3.57
CA LYS A 155 7.23 0.08 3.98
C LYS A 155 7.90 1.08 3.05
N THR A 156 8.77 1.92 3.59
CA THR A 156 9.71 2.74 2.80
C THR A 156 11.15 2.43 3.21
N ASP A 157 12.12 3.06 2.56
CA ASP A 157 13.56 2.97 2.88
C ASP A 157 14.00 4.02 3.93
N PHE A 158 13.07 4.57 4.70
CA PHE A 158 13.37 5.64 5.65
C PHE A 158 13.95 5.07 6.93
N THR A 159 14.99 5.69 7.46
CA THR A 159 15.84 5.10 8.52
C THR A 159 15.88 5.92 9.81
N ILE A 160 14.98 6.89 9.97
CA ILE A 160 14.83 7.64 11.21
C ILE A 160 13.81 6.91 12.12
N PRO A 161 14.13 6.65 13.40
CA PRO A 161 13.29 5.83 14.27
C PRO A 161 11.98 6.52 14.66
N TYR A 162 10.94 5.71 14.91
CA TYR A 162 9.63 6.16 15.39
C TYR A 162 8.93 7.13 14.44
N THR A 163 9.22 7.03 13.14
CA THR A 163 8.65 7.91 12.10
C THR A 163 7.46 7.30 11.38
N SER A 164 7.10 6.06 11.76
CA SER A 164 5.92 5.36 11.27
C SER A 164 4.64 6.13 11.59
N VAL A 165 3.69 6.13 10.65
CA VAL A 165 2.39 6.80 10.75
C VAL A 165 1.29 5.77 10.53
N PHE A 166 0.37 5.70 11.48
CA PHE A 166 -0.67 4.68 11.53
C PHE A 166 -2.05 5.31 11.35
N PHE A 167 -2.78 4.87 10.34
CA PHE A 167 -4.12 5.38 10.00
C PHE A 167 -5.17 4.33 10.34
N GLU A 168 -5.84 4.48 11.47
CA GLU A 168 -7.06 3.73 11.75
C GLU A 168 -8.21 4.31 10.92
N LEU A 169 -8.90 3.46 10.18
CA LEU A 169 -10.00 3.88 9.33
C LEU A 169 -11.31 3.85 10.11
N GLY A 170 -11.91 5.02 10.33
CA GLY A 170 -13.25 5.20 10.88
C GLY A 170 -14.32 5.35 9.80
N CYS A 171 -15.60 5.27 10.16
CA CYS A 171 -16.69 5.58 9.23
C CYS A 171 -16.83 7.10 9.06
N LYS A 172 -16.71 7.60 7.83
CA LYS A 172 -16.72 9.05 7.57
C LYS A 172 -18.08 9.71 7.75
N TYR A 173 -19.15 9.02 7.34
CA TYR A 173 -20.52 9.53 7.40
C TYR A 173 -21.24 9.20 8.72
N TRP A 174 -20.59 8.46 9.62
CA TRP A 174 -21.12 8.06 10.91
C TRP A 174 -20.00 8.01 11.95
N ASN A 175 -19.71 9.15 12.58
CA ASN A 175 -18.62 9.29 13.53
C ASN A 175 -19.03 8.85 14.95
N ALA A 176 -18.07 8.86 15.89
CA ALA A 176 -18.29 8.45 17.27
C ALA A 176 -19.34 9.31 18.01
N GLU A 177 -19.41 10.62 17.70
CA GLU A 177 -20.40 11.53 18.29
C GLU A 177 -21.82 11.17 17.85
N LEU A 178 -22.05 10.96 16.55
CA LEU A 178 -23.35 10.53 16.02
C LEU A 178 -23.75 9.15 16.57
N GLU A 179 -22.80 8.24 16.73
CA GLU A 179 -23.02 6.94 17.35
C GLU A 179 -23.42 7.10 18.83
N GLU A 180 -22.72 7.93 19.60
CA GLU A 180 -23.04 8.21 21.00
C GLU A 180 -24.44 8.83 21.15
N GLU A 181 -24.77 9.82 20.33
CA GLU A 181 -26.12 10.42 20.28
C GLU A 181 -27.21 9.41 19.93
N LEU A 182 -26.92 8.45 19.05
CA LEU A 182 -27.82 7.35 18.75
C LEU A 182 -28.02 6.47 19.98
N ARG A 183 -26.93 6.03 20.63
CA ARG A 183 -26.99 5.16 21.82
C ARG A 183 -27.77 5.80 22.96
N ASN A 184 -27.58 7.09 23.20
CA ASN A 184 -28.30 7.84 24.23
C ASN A 184 -29.83 7.93 23.98
N ARG A 185 -30.28 7.79 22.72
CA ARG A 185 -31.70 7.80 22.35
C ARG A 185 -32.28 6.40 22.15
N MET A 186 -31.44 5.37 22.09
CA MET A 186 -31.91 3.99 22.04
C MET A 186 -32.40 3.62 23.45
N PRO A 187 -33.64 3.11 23.60
CA PRO A 187 -34.05 2.55 24.88
C PRO A 187 -33.16 1.35 25.22
N ASP A 188 -32.79 1.24 26.50
CA ASP A 188 -32.15 0.03 27.01
C ASP A 188 -33.07 -1.16 26.71
N SER A 189 -32.52 -2.17 26.02
CA SER A 189 -33.21 -3.43 25.70
C SER A 189 -33.45 -4.28 26.94
#